data_AF-A0A4Y9ZEF3-F1
#
_entry.id   AF-A0A4Y9ZEF3-F1
#
_cell.length_a   1.000
_cell.length_b   1.000
_cell.length_c   1.000
_cell.angle_alpha   90.00
_cell.angle_beta   90.00
_cell.angle_gamma   90.00
#
_symmetry.space_group_name_H-M   'P 1'
#
loop_
_entity.id
_entity.type
_entity.pdbx_description
1 polymer ?
#
loop_
_entity_poly.entity_id
_entity_poly.type
_entity_poly.pdbx_seq_one_letter_code
_entity_poly.pdbx_strand_id
1 'polypeptide(L)' 'MLAAAADVLRKRALKAAIEDWDKDFVVDIVGTGGDGHNTFIVSTTAAVVAAGAGARVVK' A
#
# COMPACT_ATOMS: atom_id res chain seq x y z
N MET A 1 -5.87 -0.17 20.67
CA MET A 1 -4.64 -1.00 20.68
C MET A 1 -4.02 -1.16 19.29
N LEU A 2 -4.77 -1.56 18.25
CA LEU A 2 -4.25 -1.72 16.88
C LEU A 2 -3.58 -0.47 16.29
N ALA A 3 -4.22 0.70 16.38
CA ALA A 3 -3.62 1.95 15.88
C ALA A 3 -2.30 2.32 16.59
N ALA A 4 -2.22 2.08 17.90
CA ALA A 4 -1.01 2.33 18.68
C ALA A 4 0.12 1.36 18.29
N ALA A 5 -0.19 0.07 18.09
CA ALA A 5 0.78 -0.89 17.58
C ALA A 5 1.28 -0.52 16.18
N ALA A 6 0.36 -0.11 15.28
CA ALA A 6 0.72 0.35 13.94
C ALA A 6 1.61 1.60 13.97
N ASP A 7 1.36 2.54 14.89
CA ASP A 7 2.19 3.74 15.07
C ASP A 7 3.62 3.40 15.51
N VAL A 8 3.77 2.45 16.45
CA VAL A 8 5.09 1.96 16.88
C VAL A 8 5.86 1.32 15.71
N LEU A 9 5.21 0.46 14.93
CA LEU A 9 5.83 -0.17 13.77
C LEU A 9 6.23 0.87 12.71
N ARG A 10 5.35 1.83 12.40
CA ARG A 10 5.63 2.91 11.44
C ARG A 10 6.81 3.77 11.87
N LYS A 11 6.96 4.06 13.16
CA LYS A 11 8.10 4.84 13.70
C LYS A 11 9.45 4.13 13.56
N ARG A 12 9.45 2.79 13.49
CA ARG A 12 10.66 1.97 13.39
C ARG A 12 10.98 1.49 11.97
N ALA A 13 10.01 1.57 11.05
CA ALA A 13 10.21 1.19 9.66
C ALA A 13 11.11 2.19 8.90
N LEU A 14 11.84 1.69 7.91
CA LEU A 14 12.47 2.54 6.90
C LEU A 14 11.40 3.36 6.17
N LYS A 15 11.73 4.61 5.85
CA LYS A 15 10.82 5.52 5.16
C LYS A 15 11.11 5.44 3.66
N ALA A 16 10.07 5.16 2.87
CA ALA A 16 10.16 5.28 1.43
C ALA A 16 10.37 6.75 1.06
N ALA A 17 11.36 7.01 0.21
CA ALA A 17 11.53 8.31 -0.42
C ALA A 17 10.52 8.40 -1.57
N ILE A 18 9.45 9.17 -1.36
CA ILE A 18 8.42 9.42 -2.37
C ILE A 18 8.56 10.88 -2.80
N GLU A 19 8.96 11.09 -4.05
CA GLU A 19 9.06 12.43 -4.64
C GLU A 19 7.69 13.10 -4.65
N ASP A 20 7.61 14.37 -4.30
CA ASP A 20 6.37 15.17 -4.37
C ASP A 20 5.15 14.50 -3.69
N TRP A 21 5.36 13.79 -2.58
CA TRP A 21 4.30 13.08 -1.87
C TRP A 21 3.23 14.02 -1.27
N ASP A 22 3.58 15.28 -1.07
CA ASP A 22 2.76 16.34 -0.50
C ASP A 22 1.92 17.09 -1.55
N LYS A 23 2.24 16.94 -2.83
CA LYS A 23 1.58 17.66 -3.94
C LYS A 23 0.30 16.98 -4.44
N ASP A 24 0.16 15.68 -4.23
CA ASP A 24 -1.00 14.90 -4.66
C ASP A 24 -1.13 13.59 -3.85
N PHE A 25 -2.28 12.93 -3.92
CA PHE A 25 -2.52 11.68 -3.23
C PHE A 25 -1.62 10.54 -3.74
N VAL A 26 -1.21 9.68 -2.82
CA VAL A 26 -0.62 8.37 -3.10
C VAL A 26 -1.53 7.28 -2.56
N VAL A 27 -1.56 6.14 -3.24
CA VAL A 27 -2.46 5.04 -2.89
C VAL A 27 -1.71 3.73 -2.72
N ASP A 28 -2.13 2.92 -1.76
CA ASP A 28 -1.68 1.54 -1.56
C ASP A 28 -2.88 0.59 -1.77
N ILE A 29 -2.64 -0.52 -2.44
CA ILE A 29 -3.62 -1.59 -2.65
C ILE A 29 -3.10 -2.83 -1.94
N VAL A 30 -3.62 -3.04 -0.73
CA VAL A 30 -3.16 -4.08 0.20
C VAL A 30 -4.33 -4.85 0.79
N GLY A 31 -4.06 -6.08 1.18
CA GLY A 31 -4.94 -6.88 2.01
C GLY A 31 -4.12 -7.57 3.10
N THR A 32 -4.74 -7.88 4.23
CA THR A 32 -4.10 -8.63 5.30
C THR A 32 -3.77 -10.07 4.90
N GLY A 33 -4.43 -10.57 3.85
CA GLY A 33 -4.42 -11.98 3.47
C GLY A 33 -5.22 -12.84 4.44
N GLY A 34 -5.18 -14.16 4.22
CA GLY A 34 -5.82 -15.16 5.09
C GLY A 34 -7.29 -15.44 4.79
N ASP A 35 -7.78 -15.09 3.60
CA ASP A 35 -9.18 -15.32 3.19
C ASP A 35 -9.45 -16.75 2.66
N GLY A 36 -8.40 -17.53 2.39
CA GLY A 36 -8.51 -18.94 1.98
C GLY A 36 -9.04 -19.16 0.56
N HIS A 37 -9.23 -18.10 -0.23
CA HIS A 37 -9.84 -18.22 -1.56
C HIS A 37 -8.88 -18.66 -2.66
N ASN A 38 -7.58 -18.80 -2.35
CA ASN A 38 -6.53 -19.16 -3.31
C ASN A 38 -6.63 -18.36 -4.63
N THR A 39 -6.96 -17.07 -4.52
CA THR A 39 -6.98 -16.18 -5.67
C THR A 39 -5.57 -15.94 -6.16
N PHE A 40 -5.42 -15.59 -7.43
CA PHE A 40 -4.15 -15.04 -7.93
C PHE A 40 -3.81 -13.75 -7.17
N ILE A 41 -2.63 -13.16 -7.42
CA ILE A 41 -2.12 -11.95 -6.76
C ILE A 41 -2.92 -10.67 -7.10
N VAL A 42 -4.24 -10.66 -6.83
CA VAL A 42 -5.20 -9.64 -7.26
C VAL A 42 -4.78 -8.24 -6.87
N SER A 43 -4.34 -8.03 -5.61
CA SER A 43 -3.94 -6.69 -5.15
C SER A 43 -2.70 -6.17 -5.87
N THR A 44 -1.78 -7.05 -6.25
CA THR A 44 -0.60 -6.69 -7.05
C THR A 44 -1.00 -6.35 -8.48
N THR A 45 -1.84 -7.17 -9.12
CA THR A 45 -2.33 -6.88 -10.47
C THR A 45 -3.14 -5.58 -10.50
N ALA A 46 -4.00 -5.35 -9.51
CA ALA A 46 -4.78 -4.13 -9.37
C ALA A 46 -3.87 -2.88 -9.19
N ALA A 47 -2.79 -3.00 -8.42
CA ALA A 47 -1.80 -1.92 -8.26
C ALA A 47 -1.17 -1.52 -9.60
N VAL A 48 -0.78 -2.50 -10.42
CA VAL A 48 -0.21 -2.23 -11.75
C VAL A 48 -1.23 -1.56 -12.67
N VAL A 49 -2.48 -2.03 -12.66
CA VAL A 49 -3.56 -1.45 -13.47
C VAL A 49 -3.88 -0.01 -13.03
N ALA A 50 -3.98 0.24 -11.74
CA ALA A 50 -4.24 1.58 -11.20
C ALA A 50 -3.10 2.56 -11.55
N ALA A 51 -1.85 2.10 -11.46
CA ALA A 51 -0.69 2.90 -11.89
C ALA A 51 -0.75 3.22 -13.40
N GLY A 52 -1.10 2.23 -14.23
CA GLY A 52 -1.31 2.43 -15.67
C GLY A 52 -2.47 3.39 -16.00
N ALA A 53 -3.46 3.50 -15.10
CA ALA A 53 -4.56 4.45 -15.20
C ALA A 53 -4.23 5.86 -14.64
N GLY A 54 -2.99 6.08 -14.18
CA GLY A 54 -2.50 7.38 -13.71
C GLY A 54 -2.51 7.58 -12.20
N ALA A 55 -2.89 6.57 -11.40
CA ALA A 55 -2.77 6.66 -9.95
C ALA A 55 -1.31 6.55 -9.49
N ARG A 56 -0.94 7.32 -8.46
CA ARG A 56 0.38 7.23 -7.84
C ARG A 56 0.40 6.09 -6.82
N VAL A 57 0.75 4.88 -7.28
CA VAL A 57 0.70 3.67 -6.46
C VAL A 57 2.02 3.43 -5.72
N VAL A 58 1.95 3.19 -4.41
CA VAL A 58 3.07 2.74 -3.56
C VAL A 58 2.61 1.50 -2.80
N LYS A 59 3.22 0.35 -3.09
CA LYS A 59 2.84 -0.98 -2.59
C LYS A 59 4.01 -1.66 -1.89
#